data_AF-A0A7K0Q594-F1
#
_entry.id   AF-A0A7K0Q594-F1
#
_cell.length_a   1.000
_cell.length_b   1.000
_cell.length_c   1.000
_cell.angle_alpha   90.00
_cell.angle_beta   90.00
_cell.angle_gamma   90.00
#
_symmetry.space_group_name_H-M   'P 1'
#
loop_
_entity.id
_entity.type
_entity.pdbx_description
1 polymer ?
#
loop_
_entity_poly.entity_id
_entity_poly.type
_entity_poly.pdbx_seq_one_letter_code
_entity_poly.pdbx_strand_id
1 'polypeptide(L)'
;MRPSVLGIGVGTALGGVVGAKARGKTLVPWPTKVRDAFPGVLGGLTGTITGVAIDALIAAARRPQRVPATVVATAGIFAVAGFAGKFAAGNVFAGLAEKSRALDPGFADAPADPLVTGSVASPIPHQTLGREGARFVGTVTTADDVEFVTGKSRVIEPVRVFIGVDSAPTVAERVQLAMEELHRTGAFDRANLLIQAPAGSGYANSTPVDVLEILTHGDAASVAIGYGLLPSFLSLGKVAIASQTQRELLDAIVAELRDRPTKPRLLLYGESLGAKVQEAAVPAGLVDLDAYGIAQALWVGTPGGKVADEFHARCADSSVTVDNPSQIPSDLTNRPRVWFLEHDGDPVVRFRPELLNDCPFWLTPGKPRGRNIPEEMTWKPLVTWAQVLVDVLYATDVKPGDFKSLGHDYRADLGAVVTSAYALEASPEVADRLETRLRELEIDRAARIEGSV
;
A
#
# COMPACT_ATOMS: atom_id res chain seq x y z
N MET A 1 -5.00 -11.09 -42.35
CA MET A 1 -6.31 -11.35 -42.98
C MET A 1 -7.00 -10.02 -43.22
N ARG A 2 -7.69 -9.82 -44.35
CA ARG A 2 -8.55 -8.63 -44.51
C ARG A 2 -9.79 -8.82 -43.62
N PRO A 3 -10.21 -7.80 -42.85
CA PRO A 3 -11.35 -7.95 -41.95
C PRO A 3 -12.65 -8.16 -42.75
N SER A 4 -13.55 -9.01 -42.25
CA SER A 4 -14.84 -9.22 -42.91
C SER A 4 -15.81 -8.08 -42.62
N VAL A 5 -16.76 -7.82 -43.53
CA VAL A 5 -17.83 -6.83 -43.30
C VAL A 5 -18.60 -7.12 -42.02
N LEU A 6 -18.82 -8.42 -41.71
CA LEU A 6 -19.50 -8.85 -40.50
C LEU A 6 -18.66 -8.59 -39.24
N GLY A 7 -17.36 -8.90 -39.28
CA GLY A 7 -16.42 -8.62 -38.19
C GLY A 7 -16.32 -7.12 -37.88
N ILE A 8 -16.23 -6.28 -38.93
CA ILE A 8 -16.24 -4.82 -38.78
C ILE A 8 -17.57 -4.35 -38.18
N GLY A 9 -18.70 -4.75 -38.75
CA GLY A 9 -20.03 -4.29 -38.31
C GLY A 9 -20.32 -4.64 -36.84
N VAL A 10 -20.10 -5.91 -36.45
CA VAL A 10 -20.33 -6.36 -35.07
C VAL A 10 -19.33 -5.72 -34.11
N GLY A 11 -18.06 -5.61 -34.52
CA GLY A 11 -17.02 -4.95 -33.73
C GLY A 11 -17.37 -3.48 -33.44
N THR A 12 -17.74 -2.71 -34.46
CA THR A 12 -18.13 -1.30 -34.30
C THR A 12 -19.37 -1.15 -33.40
N ALA A 13 -20.40 -1.98 -33.59
CA ALA A 13 -21.61 -1.91 -32.77
C ALA A 13 -21.32 -2.20 -31.28
N LEU A 14 -20.61 -3.29 -30.98
CA LEU A 14 -20.28 -3.64 -29.59
C LEU A 14 -19.34 -2.61 -28.97
N GLY A 15 -18.34 -2.13 -29.72
CA GLY A 15 -17.45 -1.06 -29.29
C GLY A 15 -18.18 0.23 -28.92
N GLY A 16 -19.17 0.63 -29.73
CA GLY A 16 -20.02 1.79 -29.43
C GLY A 16 -20.81 1.64 -28.13
N VAL A 17 -21.41 0.46 -27.89
CA VAL A 17 -22.15 0.17 -26.66
C VAL A 17 -21.23 0.21 -25.43
N VAL A 18 -20.05 -0.41 -25.51
CA VAL A 18 -19.07 -0.42 -24.43
C VAL A 18 -18.58 1.00 -24.13
N GLY A 19 -18.26 1.78 -25.16
CA GLY A 19 -17.85 3.17 -25.01
C GLY A 19 -18.94 4.03 -24.36
N ALA A 20 -20.20 3.90 -24.77
CA ALA A 20 -21.30 4.61 -24.11
C ALA A 20 -21.44 4.24 -22.63
N LYS A 21 -21.31 2.94 -22.31
CA LYS A 21 -21.41 2.42 -20.94
C LYS A 21 -20.24 2.84 -20.04
N ALA A 22 -19.09 3.17 -20.60
CA ALA A 22 -17.86 3.54 -19.90
C ALA A 22 -17.82 5.00 -19.39
N ARG A 23 -18.84 5.82 -19.68
CA ARG A 23 -18.94 7.23 -19.24
C ARG A 23 -19.43 7.43 -17.79
N GLY A 24 -19.55 6.35 -17.02
CA GLY A 24 -20.10 6.39 -15.66
C GLY A 24 -19.15 6.99 -14.62
N LYS A 25 -19.67 7.21 -13.41
CA LYS A 25 -18.86 7.54 -12.23
C LYS A 25 -17.89 6.40 -11.90
N THR A 26 -16.80 6.75 -11.23
CA THR A 26 -15.65 5.89 -10.91
C THR A 26 -15.28 6.08 -9.43
N LEU A 27 -14.47 5.19 -8.87
CA LEU A 27 -14.15 5.22 -7.43
C LEU A 27 -13.32 6.45 -7.04
N VAL A 28 -12.45 6.91 -7.94
CA VAL A 28 -11.64 8.12 -7.73
C VAL A 28 -11.80 9.10 -8.91
N PRO A 29 -11.63 10.41 -8.67
CA PRO A 29 -11.71 11.40 -9.74
C PRO A 29 -10.55 11.25 -10.72
N TRP A 30 -10.86 11.08 -12.01
CA TRP A 30 -9.83 11.07 -13.07
C TRP A 30 -9.56 12.47 -13.61
N PRO A 31 -8.32 12.74 -14.08
CA PRO A 31 -8.03 13.91 -14.90
C PRO A 31 -8.97 14.00 -16.11
N THR A 32 -9.42 15.20 -16.47
CA THR A 32 -10.40 15.43 -17.55
C THR A 32 -9.99 14.75 -18.86
N LYS A 33 -8.71 14.85 -19.24
CA LYS A 33 -8.19 14.21 -20.47
C LYS A 33 -8.37 12.68 -20.47
N VAL A 34 -8.21 12.04 -19.33
CA VAL A 34 -8.36 10.58 -19.18
C VAL A 34 -9.84 10.22 -19.26
N ARG A 35 -10.68 10.96 -18.53
CA ARG A 35 -12.14 10.77 -18.51
C ARG A 35 -12.77 10.89 -19.89
N ASP A 36 -12.32 11.86 -20.69
CA ASP A 36 -12.87 12.10 -22.02
C ASP A 36 -12.39 11.06 -23.05
N ALA A 37 -11.14 10.60 -22.92
CA ALA A 37 -10.55 9.64 -23.86
C ALA A 37 -10.92 8.17 -23.58
N PHE A 38 -11.05 7.79 -22.30
CA PHE A 38 -11.24 6.41 -21.87
C PHE A 38 -12.42 5.69 -22.54
N PRO A 39 -13.63 6.29 -22.65
CA PRO A 39 -14.77 5.66 -23.34
C PRO A 39 -14.47 5.30 -24.80
N GLY A 40 -13.82 6.20 -25.54
CA GLY A 40 -13.47 5.98 -26.94
C GLY A 40 -12.42 4.88 -27.10
N VAL A 41 -11.43 4.85 -26.21
CA VAL A 41 -10.37 3.83 -26.24
C VAL A 41 -10.89 2.46 -25.88
N LEU A 42 -11.63 2.33 -24.77
CA LEU A 42 -12.18 1.04 -24.36
C LEU A 42 -13.16 0.49 -25.41
N GLY A 43 -13.99 1.36 -25.98
CA GLY A 43 -14.89 1.02 -27.09
C GLY A 43 -14.14 0.57 -28.34
N GLY A 44 -13.11 1.31 -28.76
CA GLY A 44 -12.29 0.97 -29.93
C GLY A 44 -11.52 -0.35 -29.77
N LEU A 45 -10.93 -0.59 -28.59
CA LEU A 45 -10.24 -1.84 -28.27
C LEU A 45 -11.21 -3.03 -28.29
N THR A 46 -12.34 -2.90 -27.60
CA THR A 46 -13.34 -3.97 -27.54
C THR A 46 -13.90 -4.28 -28.91
N GLY A 47 -14.18 -3.25 -29.72
CA GLY A 47 -14.66 -3.44 -31.08
C GLY A 47 -13.65 -4.13 -31.99
N THR A 48 -12.37 -3.78 -31.88
CA THR A 48 -11.28 -4.41 -32.65
C THR A 48 -11.11 -5.89 -32.27
N ILE A 49 -11.04 -6.18 -30.97
CA ILE A 49 -10.91 -7.54 -30.43
C ILE A 49 -12.09 -8.41 -30.88
N THR A 50 -13.31 -7.89 -30.78
CA THR A 50 -14.53 -8.59 -31.18
C THR A 50 -14.55 -8.86 -32.69
N GLY A 51 -14.20 -7.88 -33.51
CA GLY A 51 -14.13 -8.05 -34.95
C GLY A 51 -13.11 -9.12 -35.37
N VAL A 52 -11.92 -9.10 -34.76
CA VAL A 52 -10.88 -10.11 -34.99
C VAL A 52 -11.35 -11.51 -34.55
N ALA A 53 -12.01 -11.62 -33.40
CA ALA A 53 -12.53 -12.90 -32.91
C ALA A 53 -13.59 -13.48 -33.87
N ILE A 54 -14.49 -12.64 -34.38
CA ILE A 54 -15.51 -13.03 -35.36
C ILE A 54 -14.86 -13.47 -36.67
N ASP A 55 -13.88 -12.73 -37.16
CA ASP A 55 -13.15 -13.09 -38.38
C ASP A 55 -12.39 -14.42 -38.22
N ALA A 56 -11.82 -14.67 -37.04
CA ALA A 56 -11.17 -15.94 -36.71
C ALA A 56 -12.18 -17.10 -36.66
N LEU A 57 -13.37 -16.90 -36.08
CA LEU A 57 -14.45 -17.90 -36.07
C LEU A 57 -14.96 -18.20 -37.48
N ILE A 58 -15.16 -17.17 -38.31
CA ILE A 58 -15.54 -17.32 -39.73
C ILE A 58 -14.46 -18.10 -40.50
N ALA A 59 -13.18 -17.79 -40.26
CA ALA A 59 -12.06 -18.50 -40.87
C ALA A 59 -11.99 -19.96 -40.42
N ALA A 60 -12.19 -20.25 -39.12
CA ALA A 60 -12.20 -21.58 -38.55
C ALA A 60 -13.38 -22.43 -39.06
N ALA A 61 -14.54 -21.82 -39.27
CA ALA A 61 -15.69 -22.48 -39.90
C ALA A 61 -15.44 -22.84 -41.38
N ARG A 62 -14.57 -22.09 -42.06
CA ARG A 62 -14.20 -22.31 -43.47
C ARG A 62 -13.01 -23.26 -43.65
N ARG A 63 -12.13 -23.38 -42.64
CA ARG A 63 -11.02 -24.34 -42.56
C ARG A 63 -10.81 -24.73 -41.10
N PRO A 64 -11.00 -26.01 -40.71
CA PRO A 64 -10.86 -26.44 -39.32
C PRO A 64 -9.38 -26.53 -38.94
N GLN A 65 -8.73 -25.39 -38.72
CA GLN A 65 -7.50 -25.30 -37.95
C GLN A 65 -7.73 -24.44 -36.71
N ARG A 66 -7.21 -24.94 -35.59
CA ARG A 66 -7.41 -24.41 -34.24
C ARG A 66 -6.75 -23.04 -34.12
N VAL A 67 -7.54 -21.96 -34.09
CA VAL A 67 -7.06 -20.65 -33.63
C VAL A 67 -7.25 -20.61 -32.11
N PRO A 68 -6.19 -20.46 -31.29
CA PRO A 68 -6.35 -20.42 -29.84
C PRO A 68 -7.05 -19.12 -29.43
N ALA A 69 -8.26 -19.22 -28.88
CA ALA A 69 -9.06 -18.10 -28.38
C ALA A 69 -8.38 -17.29 -27.26
N THR A 70 -7.34 -17.84 -26.63
CA THR A 70 -6.55 -17.23 -25.56
C THR A 70 -5.74 -16.00 -26.01
N VAL A 71 -5.39 -15.87 -27.30
CA VAL A 71 -4.55 -14.74 -27.79
C VAL A 71 -5.32 -13.41 -27.84
N VAL A 72 -6.65 -13.44 -27.96
CA VAL A 72 -7.48 -12.24 -28.17
C VAL A 72 -7.87 -11.55 -26.84
N ALA A 73 -8.04 -12.32 -25.76
CA ALA A 73 -8.36 -11.78 -24.44
C ALA A 73 -7.16 -11.10 -23.76
N THR A 74 -5.94 -11.63 -23.95
CA THR A 74 -4.73 -11.10 -23.32
C THR A 74 -4.27 -9.77 -23.94
N ALA A 75 -4.49 -9.57 -25.24
CA ALA A 75 -4.10 -8.32 -25.93
C ALA A 75 -4.91 -7.09 -25.50
N GLY A 76 -6.18 -7.25 -25.11
CA GLY A 76 -7.03 -6.16 -24.63
C GLY A 76 -6.63 -5.62 -23.26
N ILE A 77 -6.21 -6.50 -22.37
CA ILE A 77 -5.73 -6.16 -21.02
C ILE A 77 -4.48 -5.27 -21.11
N PHE A 78 -3.50 -5.63 -21.95
CA PHE A 78 -2.29 -4.84 -22.16
C PHE A 78 -2.55 -3.50 -22.86
N ALA A 79 -3.57 -3.42 -23.72
CA ALA A 79 -3.88 -2.17 -24.43
C ALA A 79 -4.59 -1.14 -23.54
N VAL A 80 -5.49 -1.55 -22.65
CA VAL A 80 -6.15 -0.64 -21.68
C VAL A 80 -5.14 -0.18 -20.63
N ALA A 81 -4.34 -1.10 -20.07
CA ALA A 81 -3.27 -0.77 -19.12
C ALA A 81 -2.18 0.11 -19.77
N GLY A 82 -1.80 -0.20 -21.01
CA GLY A 82 -0.82 0.57 -21.77
C GLY A 82 -1.32 1.96 -22.18
N PHE A 83 -2.62 2.12 -22.45
CA PHE A 83 -3.21 3.42 -22.77
C PHE A 83 -3.30 4.32 -21.53
N ALA A 84 -3.81 3.81 -20.40
CA ALA A 84 -3.83 4.55 -19.15
C ALA A 84 -2.41 4.87 -18.66
N GLY A 85 -1.49 3.91 -18.79
CA GLY A 85 -0.07 4.09 -18.52
C GLY A 85 0.61 5.13 -19.42
N LYS A 86 0.21 5.29 -20.68
CA LYS A 86 0.78 6.32 -21.58
C LYS A 86 0.38 7.75 -21.22
N PHE A 87 -0.78 7.94 -20.58
CA PHE A 87 -1.23 9.24 -20.07
C PHE A 87 -0.82 9.50 -18.62
N ALA A 88 -0.69 8.46 -17.80
CA ALA A 88 -0.12 8.55 -16.45
C ALA A 88 1.42 8.66 -16.46
N ALA A 89 2.09 8.10 -17.47
CA ALA A 89 3.54 8.12 -17.64
C ALA A 89 3.91 8.53 -19.08
N GLY A 90 4.16 9.82 -19.31
CA GLY A 90 4.91 10.25 -20.48
C GLY A 90 6.37 9.77 -20.38
N ASN A 91 6.73 8.65 -21.02
CA ASN A 91 8.11 8.14 -21.14
C ASN A 91 8.93 8.08 -19.82
N VAL A 92 8.36 7.59 -18.71
CA VAL A 92 9.00 7.65 -17.37
C VAL A 92 9.59 6.32 -16.86
N PHE A 93 9.60 5.22 -17.61
CA PHE A 93 10.10 3.94 -17.04
C PHE A 93 11.63 3.85 -16.97
N ALA A 94 12.35 4.53 -17.87
CA ALA A 94 13.81 4.59 -17.82
C ALA A 94 14.27 5.45 -16.64
N GLY A 95 15.13 4.90 -15.77
CA GLY A 95 15.71 5.63 -14.65
C GLY A 95 14.83 5.75 -13.39
N LEU A 96 13.71 5.02 -13.28
CA LEU A 96 12.91 5.00 -12.03
C LEU A 96 13.73 4.52 -10.82
N ALA A 97 14.55 3.48 -11.01
CA ALA A 97 15.44 3.00 -9.96
C ALA A 97 16.45 4.08 -9.54
N GLU A 98 17.06 4.78 -10.49
CA GLU A 98 17.96 5.90 -10.21
C GLU A 98 17.26 7.05 -9.47
N LYS A 99 16.03 7.39 -9.89
CA LYS A 99 15.21 8.37 -9.16
C LYS A 99 14.92 7.92 -7.73
N SER A 100 14.64 6.65 -7.49
CA SER A 100 14.44 6.08 -6.14
C SER A 100 15.71 5.98 -5.31
N ARG A 101 16.89 6.07 -5.91
CA ARG A 101 18.17 6.22 -5.21
C ARG A 101 18.49 7.67 -4.86
N ALA A 102 18.08 8.60 -5.71
CA ALA A 102 18.31 10.03 -5.48
C ALA A 102 17.53 10.50 -4.24
N LEU A 103 18.28 10.93 -3.22
CA LEU A 103 17.73 11.50 -2.00
C LEU A 103 17.10 12.87 -2.29
N ASP A 104 15.98 13.19 -1.65
CA ASP A 104 15.42 14.54 -1.76
C ASP A 104 16.29 15.54 -0.97
N PRO A 105 16.34 16.82 -1.37
CA PRO A 105 17.18 17.82 -0.72
C PRO A 105 17.02 17.90 0.80
N GLY A 106 15.77 17.88 1.31
CA GLY A 106 15.50 17.93 2.76
C GLY A 106 15.88 16.67 3.56
N PHE A 107 16.39 15.63 2.89
CA PHE A 107 16.84 14.36 3.48
C PHE A 107 18.21 13.92 2.94
N ALA A 108 18.94 14.80 2.26
CA ALA A 108 20.23 14.45 1.64
C ALA A 108 21.35 14.29 2.69
N ASP A 109 21.27 15.05 3.78
CA ASP A 109 22.22 14.99 4.88
C ASP A 109 21.91 13.82 5.82
N ALA A 110 22.97 13.24 6.37
CA ALA A 110 22.87 12.18 7.36
C ALA A 110 22.14 12.66 8.63
N PRO A 111 21.27 11.85 9.25
CA PRO A 111 20.64 12.19 10.53
C PRO A 111 21.68 12.47 11.61
N ALA A 112 21.42 13.49 12.44
CA ALA A 112 22.27 13.82 13.58
C ALA A 112 22.06 12.86 14.76
N ASP A 113 20.86 12.27 14.87
CA ASP A 113 20.50 11.37 15.96
C ASP A 113 21.26 10.04 15.85
N PRO A 114 22.07 9.65 16.84
CA PRO A 114 22.82 8.39 16.81
C PRO A 114 21.91 7.16 16.83
N LEU A 115 20.64 7.26 17.26
CA LEU A 115 19.71 6.13 17.34
C LEU A 115 19.00 5.80 16.02
N VAL A 116 19.44 6.45 14.95
CA VAL A 116 18.83 6.36 13.64
C VAL A 116 19.85 5.85 12.63
N THR A 117 19.42 4.96 11.73
CA THR A 117 20.27 4.44 10.66
C THR A 117 20.70 5.55 9.70
N GLY A 118 21.95 5.48 9.23
CA GLY A 118 22.54 6.50 8.36
C GLY A 118 23.18 7.66 9.10
N SER A 119 23.03 7.76 10.42
CA SER A 119 23.75 8.73 11.25
C SER A 119 25.26 8.48 11.28
N VAL A 120 26.03 9.42 11.83
CA VAL A 120 27.49 9.27 12.00
C VAL A 120 27.86 8.06 12.87
N ALA A 121 26.95 7.63 13.76
CA ALA A 121 27.14 6.46 14.61
C ALA A 121 26.77 5.13 13.91
N SER A 122 26.06 5.19 12.77
CA SER A 122 25.64 4.02 12.00
C SER A 122 26.75 3.60 11.00
N PRO A 123 27.11 2.30 10.92
CA PRO A 123 28.03 1.80 9.92
C PRO A 123 27.43 1.78 8.50
N ILE A 124 26.11 1.93 8.40
CA ILE A 124 25.38 1.95 7.12
C ILE A 124 25.45 3.37 6.55
N PRO A 125 26.00 3.56 5.33
CA PRO A 125 26.06 4.88 4.73
C PRO A 125 24.67 5.38 4.35
N HIS A 126 24.35 6.62 4.72
CA HIS A 126 23.05 7.27 4.46
C HIS A 126 22.60 7.18 3.00
N GLN A 127 23.53 7.28 2.05
CA GLN A 127 23.22 7.22 0.61
C GLN A 127 22.71 5.84 0.16
N THR A 128 22.99 4.78 0.92
CA THR A 128 22.55 3.41 0.58
C THR A 128 21.09 3.14 0.97
N LEU A 129 20.49 4.01 1.79
CA LEU A 129 19.10 3.87 2.24
C LEU A 129 18.10 4.07 1.09
N GLY A 130 18.51 4.81 0.05
CA GLY A 130 17.63 5.28 -1.01
C GLY A 130 16.68 6.36 -0.53
N ARG A 131 15.88 6.91 -1.45
CA ARG A 131 15.02 8.07 -1.21
C ARG A 131 14.04 7.86 -0.06
N GLU A 132 13.27 6.77 -0.12
CA GLU A 132 12.24 6.51 0.91
C GLU A 132 12.85 6.12 2.25
N GLY A 133 14.00 5.43 2.26
CA GLY A 133 14.72 5.13 3.49
C GLY A 133 15.22 6.40 4.17
N ALA A 134 15.82 7.32 3.41
CA ALA A 134 16.25 8.63 3.92
C ALA A 134 15.09 9.48 4.47
N ARG A 135 13.91 9.43 3.83
CA ARG A 135 12.69 10.06 4.37
C ARG A 135 12.26 9.43 5.68
N PHE A 136 12.22 8.10 5.76
CA PHE A 136 11.79 7.37 6.95
C PHE A 136 12.66 7.71 8.17
N VAL A 137 13.99 7.68 7.99
CA VAL A 137 14.95 7.98 9.05
C VAL A 137 15.06 9.48 9.35
N GLY A 138 14.80 10.35 8.37
CA GLY A 138 14.90 11.80 8.52
C GLY A 138 13.65 12.47 9.08
N THR A 139 12.61 11.72 9.46
CA THR A 139 11.30 12.23 9.93
C THR A 139 10.96 11.79 11.36
N VAL A 140 11.99 11.63 12.20
CA VAL A 140 11.86 11.22 13.61
C VAL A 140 11.01 12.21 14.40
N THR A 141 10.14 11.69 15.26
CA THR A 141 9.36 12.49 16.23
C THR A 141 10.29 13.24 17.18
N THR A 142 10.05 14.53 17.39
CA THR A 142 10.83 15.36 18.30
C THR A 142 10.22 15.39 19.71
N ALA A 143 11.00 15.82 20.70
CA ALA A 143 10.47 16.03 22.05
C ALA A 143 9.32 17.06 22.08
N ASP A 144 9.39 18.08 21.22
CA ASP A 144 8.35 19.11 21.08
C ASP A 144 7.03 18.52 20.56
N ASP A 145 7.09 17.54 19.66
CA ASP A 145 5.88 16.84 19.18
C ASP A 145 5.22 16.04 20.30
N VAL A 146 6.03 15.35 21.11
CA VAL A 146 5.54 14.60 22.27
C VAL A 146 4.94 15.54 23.31
N GLU A 147 5.61 16.65 23.63
CA GLU A 147 5.13 17.62 24.60
C GLU A 147 3.83 18.29 24.13
N PHE A 148 3.75 18.67 22.84
CA PHE A 148 2.53 19.24 22.26
C PHE A 148 1.34 18.29 22.39
N VAL A 149 1.52 17.01 22.03
CA VAL A 149 0.41 16.04 22.02
C VAL A 149 0.07 15.55 23.42
N THR A 150 1.05 15.18 24.22
CA THR A 150 0.83 14.46 25.50
C THR A 150 0.91 15.36 26.73
N GLY A 151 1.51 16.55 26.61
CA GLY A 151 1.86 17.41 27.75
C GLY A 151 2.98 16.86 28.62
N LYS A 152 3.72 15.83 28.15
CA LYS A 152 4.84 15.22 28.86
C LYS A 152 6.16 15.68 28.25
N SER A 153 7.01 16.29 29.07
CA SER A 153 8.34 16.76 28.65
C SER A 153 9.45 15.70 28.82
N ARG A 154 9.16 14.57 29.51
CA ARG A 154 10.10 13.44 29.59
C ARG A 154 9.91 12.56 28.37
N VAL A 155 10.88 12.59 27.48
CA VAL A 155 10.92 11.84 26.23
C VAL A 155 12.19 11.01 26.20
N ILE A 156 12.14 9.83 25.59
CA ILE A 156 13.32 9.05 25.22
C ILE A 156 13.45 9.17 23.71
N GLU A 157 14.65 9.38 23.17
CA GLU A 157 14.84 9.44 21.72
C GLU A 157 14.41 8.09 21.09
N PRO A 158 13.49 8.09 20.12
CA PRO A 158 13.00 6.85 19.52
C PRO A 158 14.01 6.27 18.52
N VAL A 159 13.90 4.97 18.28
CA VAL A 159 14.80 4.26 17.36
C VAL A 159 14.13 4.07 16.00
N ARG A 160 14.82 4.44 14.91
CA ARG A 160 14.39 4.14 13.54
C ARG A 160 15.49 3.43 12.75
N VAL A 161 15.24 2.17 12.42
CA VAL A 161 16.14 1.33 11.61
C VAL A 161 15.57 1.15 10.20
N PHE A 162 16.37 1.48 9.19
CA PHE A 162 16.00 1.23 7.80
C PHE A 162 17.18 0.65 7.03
N ILE A 163 16.98 -0.48 6.35
CA ILE A 163 18.01 -1.07 5.49
C ILE A 163 17.58 -0.93 4.04
N GLY A 164 18.37 -0.19 3.26
CA GLY A 164 18.14 0.00 1.83
C GLY A 164 18.45 -1.25 1.02
N VAL A 165 17.88 -1.32 -0.19
CA VAL A 165 18.17 -2.41 -1.14
C VAL A 165 19.65 -2.44 -1.52
N ASP A 166 20.29 -1.28 -1.60
CA ASP A 166 21.69 -1.16 -2.01
C ASP A 166 22.66 -1.25 -0.80
N SER A 167 22.16 -1.41 0.43
CA SER A 167 23.00 -1.56 1.63
C SER A 167 23.71 -2.93 1.69
N ALA A 168 23.11 -3.98 1.11
CA ALA A 168 23.76 -5.28 0.93
C ALA A 168 23.08 -6.12 -0.18
N PRO A 169 23.81 -7.03 -0.87
CA PRO A 169 23.29 -7.69 -2.06
C PRO A 169 22.25 -8.79 -1.79
N THR A 170 22.30 -9.46 -0.64
CA THR A 170 21.37 -10.56 -0.31
C THR A 170 20.33 -10.16 0.73
N VAL A 171 19.28 -10.97 0.87
CA VAL A 171 18.28 -10.79 1.96
C VAL A 171 18.94 -11.03 3.32
N ALA A 172 19.67 -12.13 3.47
CA ALA A 172 20.33 -12.49 4.72
C ALA A 172 21.29 -11.39 5.21
N GLU A 173 22.11 -10.81 4.34
CA GLU A 173 23.01 -9.71 4.73
C GLU A 173 22.24 -8.44 5.13
N ARG A 174 21.13 -8.12 4.44
CA ARG A 174 20.28 -6.98 4.83
C ARG A 174 19.58 -7.20 6.16
N VAL A 175 19.12 -8.43 6.44
CA VAL A 175 18.57 -8.80 7.75
C VAL A 175 19.65 -8.72 8.82
N GLN A 176 20.87 -9.19 8.54
CA GLN A 176 21.99 -9.06 9.46
C GLN A 176 22.28 -7.59 9.80
N LEU A 177 22.36 -6.71 8.79
CA LEU A 177 22.52 -5.28 9.00
C LEU A 177 21.39 -4.67 9.83
N ALA A 178 20.14 -5.10 9.61
CA ALA A 178 19.00 -4.66 10.43
C ALA A 178 19.17 -5.06 11.90
N MET A 179 19.57 -6.31 12.16
CA MET A 179 19.79 -6.81 13.51
C MET A 179 20.96 -6.08 14.18
N GLU A 180 22.06 -5.83 13.47
CA GLU A 180 23.20 -5.05 13.98
C GLU A 180 22.79 -3.62 14.37
N GLU A 181 21.99 -2.93 13.55
CA GLU A 181 21.44 -1.61 13.87
C GLU A 181 20.47 -1.67 15.07
N LEU A 182 19.60 -2.68 15.13
CA LEU A 182 18.67 -2.88 16.26
C LEU A 182 19.44 -3.09 17.58
N HIS A 183 20.54 -3.83 17.56
CA HIS A 183 21.41 -4.00 18.72
C HIS A 183 22.12 -2.69 19.08
N ARG A 184 22.73 -2.02 18.10
CA ARG A 184 23.51 -0.78 18.31
C ARG A 184 22.69 0.33 18.96
N THR A 185 21.42 0.41 18.58
CA THR A 185 20.49 1.47 19.02
C THR A 185 19.71 1.11 20.30
N GLY A 186 19.90 -0.08 20.84
CA GLY A 186 19.16 -0.56 22.01
C GLY A 186 17.67 -0.79 21.71
N ALA A 187 17.31 -1.12 20.48
CA ALA A 187 15.92 -1.29 20.05
C ALA A 187 15.18 -2.38 20.85
N PHE A 188 15.88 -3.45 21.23
CA PHE A 188 15.31 -4.56 22.01
C PHE A 188 15.13 -4.25 23.50
N ASP A 189 15.57 -3.08 23.97
CA ASP A 189 15.33 -2.59 25.32
C ASP A 189 14.08 -1.69 25.41
N ARG A 190 13.48 -1.34 24.25
CA ARG A 190 12.25 -0.54 24.18
C ARG A 190 11.02 -1.35 24.57
N ALA A 191 9.97 -0.67 24.99
CA ALA A 191 8.68 -1.31 25.28
C ALA A 191 7.97 -1.81 24.02
N ASN A 192 8.20 -1.19 22.86
CA ASN A 192 7.53 -1.53 21.60
C ASN A 192 8.53 -1.63 20.44
N LEU A 193 8.39 -2.65 19.59
CA LEU A 193 9.15 -2.80 18.34
C LEU A 193 8.17 -2.98 17.19
N LEU A 194 8.08 -1.95 16.34
CA LEU A 194 7.25 -1.93 15.14
C LEU A 194 8.02 -2.44 13.94
N ILE A 195 7.58 -3.56 13.38
CA ILE A 195 8.16 -4.21 12.21
C ILE A 195 7.30 -3.87 11.01
N GLN A 196 7.88 -3.11 10.09
CA GLN A 196 7.18 -2.60 8.92
C GLN A 196 7.66 -3.29 7.63
N ALA A 197 6.69 -3.70 6.82
CA ALA A 197 6.95 -4.11 5.45
C ALA A 197 6.79 -2.90 4.52
N PRO A 198 7.87 -2.41 3.88
CA PRO A 198 7.75 -1.29 2.95
C PRO A 198 7.02 -1.70 1.65
N ALA A 199 6.50 -0.72 0.93
CA ALA A 199 5.97 -0.92 -0.41
C ALA A 199 7.11 -1.14 -1.43
N GLY A 200 6.77 -1.42 -2.70
CA GLY A 200 7.75 -1.81 -3.72
C GLY A 200 8.85 -0.78 -4.01
N SER A 201 8.58 0.50 -3.74
CA SER A 201 9.52 1.61 -3.88
C SER A 201 10.51 1.73 -2.72
N GLY A 202 10.30 0.99 -1.64
CA GLY A 202 10.95 1.21 -0.35
C GLY A 202 10.14 2.10 0.60
N TYR A 203 8.96 2.58 0.20
CA TYR A 203 8.12 3.43 1.04
C TYR A 203 7.67 2.71 2.31
N ALA A 204 8.12 3.20 3.46
CA ALA A 204 7.61 2.88 4.78
C ALA A 204 6.90 4.14 5.30
N ASN A 205 5.60 4.01 5.57
CA ASN A 205 4.78 5.10 6.11
C ASN A 205 5.25 5.49 7.51
N SER A 206 5.63 6.76 7.69
CA SER A 206 6.05 7.33 8.98
C SER A 206 4.90 7.57 9.94
N THR A 207 3.67 7.82 9.48
CA THR A 207 2.51 8.14 10.33
C THR A 207 2.25 7.13 11.46
N PRO A 208 2.17 5.80 11.23
CA PRO A 208 2.02 4.84 12.33
C PRO A 208 3.23 4.83 13.29
N VAL A 209 4.42 5.15 12.79
CA VAL A 209 5.64 5.28 13.61
C VAL A 209 5.51 6.51 14.51
N ASP A 210 5.08 7.65 13.96
CA ASP A 210 4.88 8.90 14.72
C ASP A 210 3.84 8.72 15.82
N VAL A 211 2.70 8.07 15.53
CA VAL A 211 1.67 7.79 16.54
C VAL A 211 2.26 6.97 17.69
N LEU A 212 3.03 5.93 17.35
CA LEU A 212 3.66 5.08 18.35
C LEU A 212 4.68 5.86 19.17
N GLU A 213 5.59 6.59 18.53
CA GLU A 213 6.62 7.40 19.19
C GLU A 213 6.01 8.48 20.08
N ILE A 214 4.99 9.20 19.60
CA ILE A 214 4.31 10.26 20.35
C ILE A 214 3.62 9.70 21.60
N LEU A 215 2.77 8.68 21.44
CA LEU A 215 1.94 8.17 22.54
C LEU A 215 2.71 7.29 23.52
N THR A 216 3.89 6.79 23.14
CA THR A 216 4.80 6.06 24.05
C THR A 216 5.91 6.95 24.62
N HIS A 217 5.90 8.25 24.31
CA HIS A 217 6.94 9.21 24.69
C HIS A 217 8.36 8.77 24.24
N GLY A 218 8.41 8.13 23.08
CA GLY A 218 9.60 7.63 22.41
C GLY A 218 10.14 6.29 22.94
N ASP A 219 9.40 5.61 23.83
CA ASP A 219 9.71 4.23 24.24
C ASP A 219 9.26 3.20 23.16
N ALA A 220 9.81 3.39 21.97
CA ALA A 220 9.54 2.60 20.78
C ALA A 220 10.77 2.51 19.86
N ALA A 221 10.83 1.39 19.14
CA ALA A 221 11.73 1.19 18.01
C ALA A 221 10.92 0.79 16.77
N SER A 222 11.41 1.17 15.60
CA SER A 222 10.83 0.76 14.32
C SER A 222 11.89 0.21 13.37
N VAL A 223 11.53 -0.79 12.56
CA VAL A 223 12.42 -1.41 11.58
C VAL A 223 11.72 -1.70 10.26
N ALA A 224 12.38 -1.35 9.16
CA ALA A 224 11.97 -1.71 7.80
C ALA A 224 13.18 -2.10 6.94
N ILE A 225 12.97 -3.07 6.02
CA ILE A 225 13.99 -3.48 5.05
C ILE A 225 13.41 -3.35 3.65
N GLY A 226 14.03 -2.48 2.83
CA GLY A 226 13.68 -2.31 1.43
C GLY A 226 14.04 -3.55 0.60
N TYR A 227 13.16 -3.94 -0.32
CA TYR A 227 13.37 -5.04 -1.29
C TYR A 227 13.25 -4.62 -2.76
N GLY A 228 12.86 -3.37 -3.01
CA GLY A 228 12.70 -2.82 -4.34
C GLY A 228 12.89 -1.31 -4.38
N LEU A 229 13.05 -0.81 -5.61
CA LEU A 229 13.19 0.62 -5.94
C LEU A 229 12.08 1.08 -6.91
N LEU A 230 11.14 0.20 -7.26
CA LEU A 230 10.13 0.44 -8.29
C LEU A 230 8.73 0.60 -7.67
N PRO A 231 7.89 1.49 -8.21
CA PRO A 231 6.51 1.66 -7.75
C PRO A 231 5.75 0.35 -7.53
N SER A 232 4.83 0.33 -6.57
CA SER A 232 4.14 -0.88 -6.09
C SER A 232 3.53 -1.73 -7.21
N PHE A 233 2.84 -1.12 -8.18
CA PHE A 233 2.23 -1.88 -9.28
C PHE A 233 3.25 -2.63 -10.16
N LEU A 234 4.49 -2.14 -10.27
CA LEU A 234 5.58 -2.81 -10.99
C LEU A 234 6.30 -3.86 -10.14
N SER A 235 6.13 -3.78 -8.82
CA SER A 235 6.79 -4.66 -7.85
C SER A 235 5.92 -5.85 -7.43
N LEU A 236 4.73 -6.05 -8.02
CA LEU A 236 3.87 -7.21 -7.74
C LEU A 236 4.58 -8.56 -7.96
N GLY A 237 5.51 -8.64 -8.92
CA GLY A 237 6.33 -9.84 -9.14
C GLY A 237 7.40 -10.10 -8.07
N LYS A 238 7.63 -9.15 -7.15
CA LYS A 238 8.64 -9.23 -6.07
C LYS A 238 8.06 -9.64 -4.71
N VAL A 239 6.76 -9.93 -4.61
CA VAL A 239 6.13 -10.32 -3.33
C VAL A 239 6.82 -11.54 -2.71
N ALA A 240 7.29 -12.50 -3.50
CA ALA A 240 8.00 -13.67 -3.00
C ALA A 240 9.29 -13.29 -2.24
N ILE A 241 10.19 -12.51 -2.87
CA ILE A 241 11.45 -12.09 -2.24
C ILE A 241 11.21 -11.12 -1.07
N ALA A 242 10.22 -10.25 -1.19
CA ALA A 242 9.83 -9.31 -0.14
C ALA A 242 9.30 -10.04 1.12
N SER A 243 8.42 -11.03 0.92
CA SER A 243 7.89 -11.85 2.02
C SER A 243 8.98 -12.72 2.64
N GLN A 244 9.96 -13.17 1.86
CA GLN A 244 11.16 -13.83 2.39
C GLN A 244 11.95 -12.88 3.30
N THR A 245 12.18 -11.64 2.89
CA THR A 245 12.83 -10.63 3.73
C THR A 245 12.10 -10.41 5.05
N GLN A 246 10.77 -10.31 5.03
CA GLN A 246 9.98 -10.17 6.25
C GLN A 246 10.05 -11.42 7.14
N ARG A 247 9.97 -12.64 6.58
CA ARG A 247 10.13 -13.87 7.36
C ARG A 247 11.50 -13.97 8.01
N GLU A 248 12.57 -13.76 7.25
CA GLU A 248 13.94 -13.84 7.79
C GLU A 248 14.18 -12.79 8.89
N LEU A 249 13.62 -11.59 8.76
CA LEU A 249 13.66 -10.57 9.82
C LEU A 249 12.88 -11.01 11.08
N LEU A 250 11.67 -11.55 10.91
CA LEU A 250 10.86 -12.05 12.03
C LEU A 250 11.55 -13.22 12.75
N ASP A 251 12.10 -14.17 11.99
CA ASP A 251 12.87 -15.29 12.52
C ASP A 251 14.07 -14.81 13.35
N ALA A 252 14.82 -13.83 12.83
CA ALA A 252 15.97 -13.26 13.52
C ALA A 252 15.59 -12.51 14.81
N ILE A 253 14.52 -11.70 14.76
CA ILE A 253 14.00 -10.98 15.93
C ILE A 253 13.52 -11.97 17.00
N VAL A 254 12.73 -12.99 16.64
CA VAL A 254 12.23 -13.96 17.61
C VAL A 254 13.35 -14.83 18.19
N ALA A 255 14.38 -15.14 17.40
CA ALA A 255 15.58 -15.79 17.91
C ALA A 255 16.30 -14.93 18.95
N GLU A 256 16.52 -13.63 18.68
CA GLU A 256 17.11 -12.67 19.62
C GLU A 256 16.26 -12.55 20.90
N LEU A 257 14.94 -12.48 20.76
CA LEU A 257 14.06 -12.31 21.90
C LEU A 257 13.91 -13.56 22.77
N ARG A 258 14.39 -14.74 22.35
CA ARG A 258 14.15 -16.00 23.07
C ARG A 258 14.62 -15.96 24.52
N ASP A 259 15.86 -15.52 24.73
CA ASP A 259 16.57 -15.58 26.01
C ASP A 259 16.59 -14.24 26.77
N ARG A 260 15.91 -13.21 26.24
CA ARG A 260 15.86 -11.89 26.88
C ARG A 260 14.87 -11.88 28.07
N PRO A 261 15.25 -11.29 29.22
CA PRO A 261 14.37 -11.20 30.38
C PRO A 261 13.20 -10.23 30.14
N THR A 262 13.46 -9.15 29.41
CA THR A 262 12.48 -8.15 29.00
C THR A 262 12.40 -8.12 27.48
N LYS A 263 11.19 -8.17 26.94
CA LYS A 263 10.94 -8.25 25.49
C LYS A 263 10.02 -7.10 25.08
N PRO A 264 10.30 -6.39 23.98
CA PRO A 264 9.36 -5.44 23.41
C PRO A 264 8.07 -6.14 22.99
N ARG A 265 6.96 -5.41 23.01
CA ARG A 265 5.76 -5.80 22.26
C ARG A 265 6.10 -5.74 20.77
N LEU A 266 5.96 -6.86 20.08
CA LEU A 266 6.14 -6.91 18.63
C LEU A 266 4.85 -6.45 17.94
N LEU A 267 4.97 -5.40 17.13
CA LEU A 267 3.86 -4.82 16.36
C LEU A 267 4.15 -4.97 14.87
N LEU A 268 3.16 -5.33 14.08
CA LEU A 268 3.29 -5.41 12.62
C LEU A 268 2.53 -4.27 11.94
N TYR A 269 3.16 -3.65 10.95
CA TYR A 269 2.49 -2.73 10.03
C TYR A 269 2.83 -3.00 8.58
N GLY A 270 1.81 -2.94 7.73
CA GLY A 270 1.99 -2.87 6.30
C GLY A 270 0.89 -2.05 5.64
N GLU A 271 1.26 -1.33 4.58
CA GLU A 271 0.32 -0.56 3.77
C GLU A 271 0.45 -0.97 2.31
N SER A 272 -0.67 -1.10 1.60
CA SER A 272 -0.71 -1.39 0.18
C SER A 272 0.04 -2.70 -0.15
N LEU A 273 1.00 -2.66 -1.08
CA LEU A 273 1.88 -3.80 -1.35
C LEU A 273 2.68 -4.24 -0.11
N GLY A 274 3.03 -3.33 0.81
CA GLY A 274 3.68 -3.68 2.07
C GLY A 274 2.80 -4.58 2.94
N ALA A 275 1.50 -4.29 3.02
CA ALA A 275 0.54 -5.15 3.70
C ALA A 275 0.52 -6.56 3.10
N LYS A 276 0.33 -6.65 1.78
CA LYS A 276 0.36 -7.92 1.05
C LYS A 276 1.67 -8.71 1.23
N VAL A 277 2.79 -8.02 1.31
CA VAL A 277 4.11 -8.63 1.56
C VAL A 277 4.17 -9.21 2.96
N GLN A 278 3.68 -8.49 3.96
CA GLN A 278 3.69 -8.93 5.35
C GLN A 278 2.70 -10.06 5.59
N GLU A 279 1.48 -9.99 5.04
CA GLU A 279 0.51 -11.10 5.07
C GLU A 279 1.09 -12.37 4.44
N ALA A 280 1.82 -12.25 3.32
CA ALA A 280 2.51 -13.37 2.69
C ALA A 280 3.71 -13.90 3.51
N ALA A 281 4.22 -13.12 4.48
CA ALA A 281 5.23 -13.56 5.43
C ALA A 281 4.64 -14.39 6.57
N VAL A 282 3.36 -14.16 6.91
CA VAL A 282 2.59 -14.87 7.94
C VAL A 282 1.36 -15.57 7.36
N PRO A 283 1.49 -16.42 6.32
CA PRO A 283 0.35 -16.94 5.54
C PRO A 283 -0.64 -17.80 6.33
N ALA A 284 -0.29 -18.28 7.53
CA ALA A 284 -1.20 -18.99 8.42
C ALA A 284 -2.03 -18.05 9.32
N GLY A 285 -1.90 -16.73 9.18
CA GLY A 285 -2.68 -15.74 9.91
C GLY A 285 -2.37 -15.80 11.42
N LEU A 286 -3.40 -15.93 12.25
CA LEU A 286 -3.26 -15.93 13.71
C LEU A 286 -2.27 -16.96 14.24
N VAL A 287 -2.15 -18.12 13.58
CA VAL A 287 -1.20 -19.18 13.97
C VAL A 287 0.25 -18.70 13.87
N ASP A 288 0.60 -17.99 12.79
CA ASP A 288 1.95 -17.43 12.64
C ASP A 288 2.16 -16.27 13.61
N LEU A 289 1.14 -15.44 13.84
CA LEU A 289 1.20 -14.36 14.84
C LEU A 289 1.45 -14.91 16.26
N ASP A 290 0.88 -16.06 16.61
CA ASP A 290 1.19 -16.76 17.87
C ASP A 290 2.62 -17.29 17.89
N ALA A 291 3.06 -17.94 16.80
CA ALA A 291 4.41 -18.48 16.70
C ALA A 291 5.51 -17.42 16.84
N TYR A 292 5.29 -16.24 16.25
CA TYR A 292 6.21 -15.10 16.35
C TYR A 292 6.01 -14.25 17.61
N GLY A 293 4.97 -14.49 18.40
CA GLY A 293 4.66 -13.65 19.57
C GLY A 293 4.27 -12.22 19.21
N ILE A 294 3.59 -12.02 18.08
CA ILE A 294 3.11 -10.70 17.64
C ILE A 294 1.99 -10.24 18.56
N ALA A 295 2.14 -9.08 19.19
CA ALA A 295 1.11 -8.51 20.04
C ALA A 295 -0.08 -8.08 19.18
N GLN A 296 0.15 -7.24 18.17
CA GLN A 296 -0.88 -6.68 17.30
C GLN A 296 -0.36 -6.41 15.89
N ALA A 297 -1.25 -6.45 14.91
CA ALA A 297 -0.95 -6.19 13.50
C ALA A 297 -1.98 -5.24 12.89
N LEU A 298 -1.51 -4.27 12.10
CA LEU A 298 -2.33 -3.35 11.32
C LEU A 298 -1.94 -3.43 9.85
N TRP A 299 -2.90 -3.83 9.01
CA TRP A 299 -2.76 -3.86 7.56
C TRP A 299 -3.71 -2.86 6.91
N VAL A 300 -3.18 -2.05 6.01
CA VAL A 300 -3.88 -0.90 5.46
C VAL A 300 -3.97 -1.02 3.94
N GLY A 301 -5.19 -0.99 3.39
CA GLY A 301 -5.42 -0.97 1.95
C GLY A 301 -4.80 -2.14 1.17
N THR A 302 -4.81 -3.36 1.71
CA THR A 302 -4.21 -4.53 1.04
C THR A 302 -4.78 -4.71 -0.38
N PRO A 303 -3.93 -4.85 -1.43
CA PRO A 303 -4.40 -5.18 -2.77
C PRO A 303 -5.23 -6.46 -2.78
N GLY A 304 -6.51 -6.30 -3.11
CA GLY A 304 -7.53 -7.33 -2.89
C GLY A 304 -7.45 -8.53 -3.81
N GLY A 305 -8.51 -9.35 -3.74
CA GLY A 305 -8.65 -10.60 -4.47
C GLY A 305 -8.52 -11.81 -3.54
N LYS A 306 -8.60 -13.01 -4.13
CA LYS A 306 -8.79 -14.26 -3.38
C LYS A 306 -7.78 -14.49 -2.23
N VAL A 307 -6.51 -14.14 -2.43
CA VAL A 307 -5.47 -14.32 -1.39
C VAL A 307 -5.73 -13.43 -0.18
N ALA A 308 -6.12 -12.17 -0.39
CA ALA A 308 -6.45 -11.26 0.71
C ALA A 308 -7.74 -11.72 1.42
N ASP A 309 -8.77 -12.13 0.66
CA ASP A 309 -10.01 -12.67 1.21
C ASP A 309 -9.75 -13.94 2.07
N GLU A 310 -8.88 -14.85 1.61
CA GLU A 310 -8.45 -16.04 2.36
C GLU A 310 -7.63 -15.68 3.60
N PHE A 311 -6.81 -14.63 3.55
CA PHE A 311 -6.05 -14.15 4.71
C PHE A 311 -6.97 -13.55 5.78
N HIS A 312 -7.94 -12.72 5.40
CA HIS A 312 -8.96 -12.22 6.31
C HIS A 312 -9.69 -13.37 7.02
N ALA A 313 -10.06 -14.41 6.27
CA ALA A 313 -10.73 -15.59 6.84
C ALA A 313 -9.87 -16.32 7.89
N ARG A 314 -8.54 -16.36 7.72
CA ARG A 314 -7.60 -16.94 8.71
C ARG A 314 -7.43 -16.08 9.96
N CYS A 315 -7.78 -14.81 9.88
CA CYS A 315 -7.69 -13.86 10.99
C CYS A 315 -9.05 -13.59 11.68
N ALA A 316 -10.14 -14.15 11.15
CA ALA A 316 -11.51 -13.81 11.53
C ALA A 316 -11.82 -13.91 13.03
N ASP A 317 -11.18 -14.85 13.75
CA ASP A 317 -11.40 -15.06 15.18
C ASP A 317 -10.85 -13.92 16.06
N SER A 318 -9.94 -13.09 15.53
CA SER A 318 -9.33 -11.98 16.27
C SER A 318 -9.00 -10.79 15.36
N SER A 319 -9.86 -10.52 14.38
CA SER A 319 -9.71 -9.38 13.47
C SER A 319 -10.90 -8.43 13.45
N VAL A 320 -10.63 -7.16 13.17
CA VAL A 320 -11.64 -6.18 12.79
C VAL A 320 -11.23 -5.47 11.50
N THR A 321 -12.21 -5.21 10.63
CA THR A 321 -12.03 -4.38 9.43
C THR A 321 -12.83 -3.09 9.61
N VAL A 322 -12.17 -1.96 9.49
CA VAL A 322 -12.77 -0.63 9.57
C VAL A 322 -12.46 0.15 8.29
N ASP A 323 -13.44 0.89 7.80
CA ASP A 323 -13.27 1.88 6.73
C ASP A 323 -12.83 3.24 7.30
N ASN A 324 -13.22 3.59 8.52
CA ASN A 324 -12.85 4.87 9.13
C ASN A 324 -12.93 4.83 10.66
N PRO A 325 -12.40 5.85 11.38
CA PRO A 325 -12.34 5.86 12.84
C PRO A 325 -13.70 5.72 13.55
N SER A 326 -14.81 6.15 12.94
CA SER A 326 -16.14 6.01 13.57
C SER A 326 -16.62 4.56 13.67
N GLN A 327 -15.97 3.63 12.96
CA GLN A 327 -16.26 2.20 13.00
C GLN A 327 -15.40 1.43 14.00
N ILE A 328 -14.46 2.10 14.69
CA ILE A 328 -13.70 1.48 15.78
C ILE A 328 -14.69 1.02 16.86
N PRO A 329 -14.67 -0.26 17.28
CA PRO A 329 -15.57 -0.76 18.30
C PRO A 329 -15.43 0.02 19.60
N SER A 330 -16.56 0.44 20.18
CA SER A 330 -16.58 1.16 21.46
C SER A 330 -16.21 0.27 22.65
N ASP A 331 -16.49 -1.03 22.56
CA ASP A 331 -16.06 -2.04 23.53
C ASP A 331 -14.90 -2.87 22.96
N LEU A 332 -13.73 -2.71 23.59
CA LEU A 332 -12.50 -3.43 23.25
C LEU A 332 -12.05 -4.36 24.39
N THR A 333 -12.99 -4.83 25.22
CA THR A 333 -12.71 -5.82 26.29
C THR A 333 -12.04 -7.07 25.73
N ASN A 334 -12.51 -7.56 24.58
CA ASN A 334 -11.86 -8.62 23.79
C ASN A 334 -11.17 -8.00 22.56
N ARG A 335 -10.11 -7.22 22.78
CA ARG A 335 -9.44 -6.47 21.72
C ARG A 335 -8.94 -7.40 20.58
N PRO A 336 -9.28 -7.12 19.31
CA PRO A 336 -8.72 -7.82 18.17
C PRO A 336 -7.20 -7.65 18.08
N ARG A 337 -6.48 -8.73 17.77
CA ARG A 337 -5.05 -8.68 17.48
C ARG A 337 -4.75 -8.15 16.08
N VAL A 338 -5.69 -8.33 15.15
CA VAL A 338 -5.55 -7.94 13.75
C VAL A 338 -6.51 -6.81 13.41
N TRP A 339 -5.99 -5.77 12.78
CA TRP A 339 -6.76 -4.64 12.30
C TRP A 339 -6.54 -4.48 10.81
N PHE A 340 -7.63 -4.36 10.07
CA PHE A 340 -7.63 -3.99 8.66
C PHE A 340 -8.25 -2.60 8.52
N LEU A 341 -7.49 -1.65 7.98
CA LEU A 341 -8.02 -0.34 7.58
C LEU A 341 -8.18 -0.33 6.07
N GLU A 342 -9.42 -0.42 5.60
CA GLU A 342 -9.72 -0.58 4.19
C GLU A 342 -10.86 0.35 3.79
N HIS A 343 -10.58 1.36 2.97
CA HIS A 343 -11.66 2.23 2.53
C HIS A 343 -12.63 1.49 1.63
N ASP A 344 -13.92 1.75 1.84
CA ASP A 344 -14.97 1.12 1.07
C ASP A 344 -14.83 1.37 -0.43
N GLY A 345 -14.47 2.60 -0.77
CA GLY A 345 -14.18 3.07 -2.12
C GLY A 345 -12.71 2.94 -2.55
N ASP A 346 -11.84 2.20 -1.84
CA ASP A 346 -10.44 2.04 -2.26
C ASP A 346 -10.34 1.13 -3.50
N PRO A 347 -9.99 1.66 -4.69
CA PRO A 347 -9.85 0.82 -5.87
C PRO A 347 -8.74 -0.23 -5.73
N VAL A 348 -7.72 -0.04 -4.87
CA VAL A 348 -6.65 -1.04 -4.65
C VAL A 348 -7.20 -2.29 -3.94
N VAL A 349 -8.06 -2.11 -2.93
CA VAL A 349 -8.75 -3.20 -2.22
C VAL A 349 -9.85 -3.81 -3.09
N ARG A 350 -10.55 -2.99 -3.88
CA ARG A 350 -11.68 -3.44 -4.69
C ARG A 350 -11.28 -4.09 -6.02
N PHE A 351 -10.12 -3.76 -6.58
CA PHE A 351 -9.67 -4.31 -7.86
C PHE A 351 -9.39 -5.81 -7.74
N ARG A 352 -10.05 -6.60 -8.58
CA ARG A 352 -9.85 -8.05 -8.66
C ARG A 352 -10.23 -8.59 -10.04
N PRO A 353 -9.58 -9.66 -10.53
CA PRO A 353 -9.85 -10.21 -11.87
C PRO A 353 -11.32 -10.59 -12.09
N GLU A 354 -12.01 -11.01 -11.03
CA GLU A 354 -13.40 -11.46 -11.04
C GLU A 354 -14.36 -10.35 -11.52
N LEU A 355 -14.00 -9.07 -11.39
CA LEU A 355 -14.82 -7.95 -11.89
C LEU A 355 -15.10 -8.03 -13.41
N LEU A 356 -14.31 -8.82 -14.16
CA LEU A 356 -14.57 -9.07 -15.58
C LEU A 356 -15.92 -9.75 -15.81
N ASN A 357 -16.30 -10.68 -14.94
CA ASN A 357 -17.42 -11.60 -15.14
C ASN A 357 -18.45 -11.59 -14.02
N ASP A 358 -18.06 -11.19 -12.81
CA ASP A 358 -18.89 -11.26 -11.61
C ASP A 358 -19.18 -9.88 -11.03
N CYS A 359 -20.44 -9.68 -10.62
CA CYS A 359 -20.85 -8.50 -9.88
C CYS A 359 -20.27 -8.59 -8.45
N PRO A 360 -19.43 -7.63 -8.02
CA PRO A 360 -18.87 -7.68 -6.68
C PRO A 360 -19.92 -7.31 -5.63
N PHE A 361 -19.73 -7.79 -4.40
CA PHE A 361 -20.67 -7.55 -3.30
C PHE A 361 -20.94 -6.05 -3.07
N TRP A 362 -19.92 -5.19 -3.23
CA TRP A 362 -20.00 -3.74 -3.05
C TRP A 362 -20.71 -2.98 -4.18
N LEU A 363 -20.99 -3.64 -5.32
CA LEU A 363 -21.87 -3.10 -6.39
C LEU A 363 -23.23 -3.81 -6.49
N THR A 364 -23.55 -4.72 -5.56
CA THR A 364 -24.83 -5.44 -5.56
C THR A 364 -26.01 -4.48 -5.67
N PRO A 365 -26.90 -4.64 -6.67
CA PRO A 365 -28.07 -3.78 -6.82
C PRO A 365 -28.98 -3.84 -5.59
N GLY A 366 -29.46 -2.67 -5.12
CA GLY A 366 -30.39 -2.57 -3.99
C GLY A 366 -29.77 -2.77 -2.61
N LYS A 367 -28.45 -2.87 -2.50
CA LYS A 367 -27.72 -2.86 -1.22
C LYS A 367 -27.12 -1.46 -0.96
N PRO A 368 -27.02 -1.03 0.31
CA PRO A 368 -26.34 0.22 0.66
C PRO A 368 -24.91 0.25 0.11
N ARG A 369 -24.48 1.42 -0.34
CA ARG A 369 -23.09 1.65 -0.74
C ARG A 369 -22.23 1.94 0.47
N GLY A 370 -20.99 1.44 0.43
CA GLY A 370 -19.97 1.84 1.38
C GLY A 370 -19.50 3.28 1.14
N ARG A 371 -18.75 3.84 2.09
CA ARG A 371 -18.27 5.23 2.02
C ARG A 371 -17.47 5.44 0.72
N ASN A 372 -17.68 6.60 0.07
CA ASN A 372 -16.98 7.00 -1.15
C ASN A 372 -17.20 6.10 -2.39
N ILE A 373 -18.15 5.16 -2.36
CA ILE A 373 -18.59 4.43 -3.56
C ILE A 373 -19.74 5.24 -4.21
N PRO A 374 -19.64 5.68 -5.48
CA PRO A 374 -20.72 6.44 -6.11
C PRO A 374 -22.01 5.63 -6.23
N GLU A 375 -23.15 6.21 -5.85
CA GLU A 375 -24.47 5.58 -5.93
C GLU A 375 -24.85 5.21 -7.38
N GLU A 376 -24.44 6.02 -8.35
CA GLU A 376 -24.72 5.77 -9.77
C GLU A 376 -23.79 4.71 -10.39
N MET A 377 -22.76 4.27 -9.66
CA MET A 377 -21.87 3.22 -10.14
C MET A 377 -22.63 1.89 -10.16
N THR A 378 -22.69 1.31 -11.36
CA THR A 378 -23.33 0.02 -11.62
C THR A 378 -22.32 -0.92 -12.23
N TRP A 379 -22.32 -2.17 -11.76
CA TRP A 379 -21.43 -3.17 -12.32
C TRP A 379 -21.80 -3.47 -13.77
N LYS A 380 -20.79 -3.42 -14.63
CA LYS A 380 -20.88 -3.72 -16.05
C LYS A 380 -19.68 -4.60 -16.38
N PRO A 381 -19.89 -5.86 -16.85
CA PRO A 381 -18.81 -6.75 -17.27
C PRO A 381 -17.82 -6.02 -18.18
N LEU A 382 -16.52 -6.31 -18.03
CA LEU A 382 -15.40 -5.64 -18.69
C LEU A 382 -15.23 -4.14 -18.38
N VAL A 383 -16.30 -3.35 -18.42
CA VAL A 383 -16.27 -1.88 -18.21
C VAL A 383 -15.86 -1.56 -16.78
N THR A 384 -16.50 -2.15 -15.78
CA THR A 384 -16.17 -1.90 -14.38
C THR A 384 -14.75 -2.36 -14.05
N TRP A 385 -14.33 -3.52 -14.57
CA TRP A 385 -12.95 -3.98 -14.42
C TRP A 385 -11.95 -2.95 -14.99
N ALA A 386 -12.19 -2.45 -16.19
CA ALA A 386 -11.32 -1.46 -16.83
C ALA A 386 -11.35 -0.10 -16.11
N GLN A 387 -12.51 0.32 -15.60
CA GLN A 387 -12.64 1.54 -14.80
C GLN A 387 -11.85 1.42 -13.49
N VAL A 388 -12.06 0.35 -12.73
CA VAL A 388 -11.38 0.16 -11.45
C VAL A 388 -9.86 0.00 -11.65
N LEU A 389 -9.41 -0.62 -12.75
CA LEU A 389 -7.99 -0.64 -13.11
C LEU A 389 -7.40 0.78 -13.27
N VAL A 390 -8.14 1.68 -13.93
CA VAL A 390 -7.73 3.08 -14.08
C VAL A 390 -7.84 3.81 -12.74
N ASP A 391 -8.86 3.53 -11.93
CA ASP A 391 -8.98 4.06 -10.57
C ASP A 391 -7.74 3.74 -9.72
N VAL A 392 -7.23 2.50 -9.77
CA VAL A 392 -5.98 2.10 -9.09
C VAL A 392 -4.80 3.00 -9.46
N LEU A 393 -4.69 3.42 -10.72
CA LEU A 393 -3.58 4.27 -11.20
C LEU A 393 -3.64 5.70 -10.66
N TYR A 394 -4.81 6.16 -10.23
CA TYR A 394 -5.03 7.50 -9.67
C TYR A 394 -5.37 7.46 -8.17
N ALA A 395 -5.36 6.27 -7.56
CA ALA A 395 -5.77 6.08 -6.17
C ALA A 395 -4.82 6.73 -5.15
N THR A 396 -3.57 6.95 -5.55
CA THR A 396 -2.50 7.55 -4.74
C THR A 396 -2.15 8.97 -5.18
N ASP A 397 -3.00 9.62 -5.97
CA ASP A 397 -2.83 11.05 -6.34
C ASP A 397 -3.23 11.94 -5.17
N VAL A 398 -2.39 11.93 -4.13
CA VAL A 398 -2.59 12.68 -2.90
C VAL A 398 -1.95 14.06 -2.99
N LYS A 399 -2.66 15.08 -2.49
CA LYS A 399 -2.13 16.43 -2.39
C LYS A 399 -1.72 16.69 -0.95
N PRO A 400 -0.50 17.17 -0.69
CA PRO A 400 -0.13 17.65 0.64
C PRO A 400 -1.15 18.67 1.17
N GLY A 401 -1.52 18.54 2.44
CA GLY A 401 -2.54 19.38 3.09
C GLY A 401 -4.00 19.02 2.77
N ASP A 402 -4.25 18.08 1.85
CA ASP A 402 -5.60 17.58 1.53
C ASP A 402 -5.80 16.19 2.15
N PHE A 403 -6.58 16.11 3.22
CA PHE A 403 -6.78 14.90 4.05
C PHE A 403 -8.20 14.34 3.88
N LYS A 404 -8.57 14.01 2.63
CA LYS A 404 -9.96 13.67 2.27
C LYS A 404 -10.42 12.26 2.65
N SER A 405 -9.52 11.37 3.07
CA SER A 405 -9.85 9.96 3.32
C SER A 405 -10.54 9.32 2.09
N LEU A 406 -9.94 9.53 0.91
CA LEU A 406 -10.51 9.11 -0.38
C LEU A 406 -9.57 8.16 -1.11
N GLY A 407 -10.12 7.08 -1.67
CA GLY A 407 -9.33 6.10 -2.40
C GLY A 407 -8.29 5.47 -1.48
N HIS A 408 -7.03 5.51 -1.88
CA HIS A 408 -5.91 4.89 -1.17
C HIS A 408 -5.18 5.88 -0.25
N ASP A 409 -5.81 6.98 0.15
CA ASP A 409 -5.26 7.97 1.10
C ASP A 409 -5.79 7.76 2.52
N TYR A 410 -5.03 7.06 3.35
CA TYR A 410 -5.41 6.69 4.72
C TYR A 410 -4.93 7.68 5.80
N ARG A 411 -4.22 8.76 5.43
CA ARG A 411 -3.54 9.65 6.37
C ARG A 411 -4.48 10.31 7.38
N ALA A 412 -5.73 10.56 6.98
CA ALA A 412 -6.74 11.18 7.83
C ALA A 412 -7.30 10.23 8.91
N ASP A 413 -7.10 8.93 8.76
CA ASP A 413 -7.72 7.88 9.58
C ASP A 413 -6.69 7.15 10.45
N LEU A 414 -5.41 7.18 10.05
CA LEU A 414 -4.33 6.45 10.70
C LEU A 414 -4.10 6.84 12.16
N GLY A 415 -4.27 8.11 12.56
CA GLY A 415 -4.01 8.52 13.95
C GLY A 415 -4.88 7.75 14.94
N ALA A 416 -6.20 7.83 14.78
CA ALA A 416 -7.16 7.10 15.59
C ALA A 416 -7.07 5.57 15.44
N VAL A 417 -6.88 5.06 14.21
CA VAL A 417 -6.84 3.61 13.97
C VAL A 417 -5.57 2.98 14.52
N VAL A 418 -4.40 3.61 14.37
CA VAL A 418 -3.13 3.11 14.95
C VAL A 418 -3.20 3.13 16.47
N THR A 419 -3.71 4.22 17.06
CA THR A 419 -3.92 4.32 18.51
C THR A 419 -4.73 3.13 19.04
N SER A 420 -5.82 2.79 18.36
CA SER A 420 -6.68 1.67 18.73
C SER A 420 -6.04 0.32 18.41
N ALA A 421 -5.44 0.17 17.23
CA ALA A 421 -4.84 -1.08 16.77
C ALA A 421 -3.66 -1.51 17.64
N TYR A 422 -2.92 -0.58 18.24
CA TYR A 422 -1.77 -0.86 19.11
C TYR A 422 -2.05 -0.73 20.62
N ALA A 423 -3.32 -0.53 20.98
CA ALA A 423 -3.77 -0.37 22.36
C ALA A 423 -3.00 0.75 23.09
N LEU A 424 -2.81 1.88 22.41
CA LEU A 424 -2.16 3.06 22.98
C LEU A 424 -3.19 3.90 23.74
N GLU A 425 -2.74 4.51 24.83
CA GLU A 425 -3.61 5.36 25.66
C GLU A 425 -3.63 6.79 25.12
N ALA A 426 -4.83 7.29 24.83
CA ALA A 426 -5.05 8.68 24.47
C ALA A 426 -6.40 9.14 25.05
N SER A 427 -6.40 10.20 25.85
CA SER A 427 -7.64 10.90 26.19
C SER A 427 -8.21 11.57 24.93
N PRO A 428 -9.50 11.96 24.90
CA PRO A 428 -10.07 12.70 23.78
C PRO A 428 -9.24 13.94 23.40
N GLU A 429 -8.74 14.69 24.38
CA GLU A 429 -7.94 15.89 24.14
C GLU A 429 -6.54 15.55 23.59
N VAL A 430 -5.94 14.43 24.02
CA VAL A 430 -4.67 13.94 23.45
C VAL A 430 -4.89 13.47 22.01
N ALA A 431 -5.98 12.76 21.73
CA ALA A 431 -6.32 12.30 20.39
C ALA A 431 -6.53 13.48 19.42
N ASP A 432 -7.22 14.55 19.84
CA ASP A 432 -7.41 15.75 19.02
C ASP A 432 -6.09 16.47 18.71
N ARG A 433 -5.19 16.57 19.70
CA ARG A 433 -3.85 17.16 19.48
C ARG A 433 -2.98 16.27 18.62
N LEU A 434 -3.06 14.94 18.77
CA LEU A 434 -2.35 13.98 17.93
C LEU A 434 -2.75 14.16 16.46
N GLU A 435 -4.05 14.16 16.18
CA GLU A 435 -4.59 14.36 14.83
C GLU A 435 -4.14 15.71 14.22
N THR A 436 -4.12 16.76 15.03
CA THR A 436 -3.59 18.08 14.61
C THR A 436 -2.11 17.99 14.23
N ARG A 437 -1.28 17.42 15.12
CA ARG A 437 0.17 17.33 14.91
C ARG A 437 0.54 16.41 13.75
N LEU A 438 -0.15 15.29 13.54
CA LEU A 438 0.11 14.41 12.39
C LEU A 438 -0.13 15.11 11.05
N ARG A 439 -1.12 16.02 10.96
CA ARG A 439 -1.36 16.82 9.75
C ARG A 439 -0.27 17.85 9.52
N GLU A 440 0.21 18.50 10.58
CA GLU A 440 1.36 19.43 10.52
C GLU A 440 2.63 18.71 10.04
N LEU A 441 2.96 17.57 10.66
CA LEU A 441 4.13 16.76 10.28
C LEU A 441 4.08 16.31 8.81
N GLU A 442 2.91 15.93 8.30
CA GLU A 442 2.74 15.55 6.90
C GLU A 442 2.97 16.72 5.93
N ILE A 443 2.51 17.92 6.29
CA ILE A 443 2.73 19.14 5.49
C ILE A 443 4.22 19.50 5.50
N ASP A 444 4.87 19.45 6.67
CA ASP A 444 6.30 19.75 6.81
C ASP A 444 7.17 18.77 6.02
N ARG A 445 6.81 17.48 6.03
CA ARG A 445 7.47 16.46 5.20
C ARG A 445 7.38 16.77 3.73
N ALA A 446 6.19 17.13 3.24
CA ALA A 446 6.00 17.48 1.85
C ALA A 446 6.86 18.70 1.46
N ALA A 447 6.93 19.73 2.31
CA ALA A 447 7.76 20.90 2.06
C ALA A 447 9.26 20.55 1.97
N ARG A 448 9.75 19.63 2.83
CA ARG A 448 11.13 19.13 2.80
C ARG A 448 11.46 18.34 1.55
N ILE A 449 10.50 17.56 1.03
CA ILE A 449 10.63 16.84 -0.25
C ILE A 449 10.80 17.83 -1.41
N GLU A 450 10.03 18.92 -1.41
CA GLU A 450 10.07 19.94 -2.47
C GLU A 450 11.32 20.84 -2.41
N GLY A 451 12.07 20.81 -1.29
CA GLY A 451 13.21 21.69 -1.05
C GLY A 451 12.81 23.14 -0.73
N SER A 452 11.58 23.32 -0.21
CA SER A 452 10.98 24.63 0.09
C SER A 452 11.21 25.08 1.54
N VAL A 453 12.11 24.43 2.28
CA VAL A 453 12.38 24.63 3.72
C VAL A 453 13.73 25.27 3.94
#